data_AF-A0A7X7FMT3-F1
#
_entry.id   AF-A0A7X7FMT3-F1
#
_cell.length_a   1.000
_cell.length_b   1.000
_cell.length_c   1.000
_cell.angle_alpha   90.00
_cell.angle_beta   90.00
_cell.angle_gamma   90.00
#
_symmetry.space_group_name_H-M   'P 1'
#
loop_
_entity.id
_entity.type
_entity.pdbx_description
1 polymer ?
#
loop_
_entity_poly.entity_id
_entity_poly.type
_entity_poly.pdbx_seq_one_letter_code
_entity_poly.pdbx_strand_id
1 'polypeptide(L)'
;MTPAQKTIRKLLEESPKVFADKVTFKRDGAVEVRRSYFYTFGETAEDWAVKVAAELKAAGIAAQVDARNEFAQWPKQSYWCAIVTPR
;
A
#
# COMPACT_ATOMS: atom_id res chain seq x y z
N MET A 1 11.77 -12.69 -2.80
CA MET A 1 11.67 -11.22 -2.79
C MET A 1 12.63 -10.65 -3.81
N THR A 2 12.11 -9.92 -4.79
CA THR A 2 12.94 -9.30 -5.84
C THR A 2 13.69 -8.07 -5.31
N PRO A 3 14.72 -7.56 -5.99
CA PRO A 3 15.39 -6.32 -5.62
C PRO A 3 14.41 -5.13 -5.53
N ALA A 4 13.48 -5.01 -6.48
CA ALA A 4 12.43 -3.99 -6.46
C ALA A 4 11.56 -4.08 -5.20
N GLN A 5 11.14 -5.29 -4.81
CA GLN A 5 10.37 -5.51 -3.59
C GLN A 5 11.15 -5.13 -2.32
N LYS A 6 12.46 -5.35 -2.27
CA LYS A 6 13.32 -4.92 -1.15
C LYS A 6 13.35 -3.39 -1.02
N THR A 7 13.49 -2.69 -2.14
CA THR A 7 13.50 -1.22 -2.16
C THR A 7 12.15 -0.64 -1.74
N ILE A 8 11.06 -1.16 -2.31
CA ILE A 8 9.68 -0.75 -1.97
C ILE A 8 9.40 -1.00 -0.49
N ARG A 9 9.81 -2.17 0.02
CA ARG A 9 9.68 -2.51 1.45
C ARG A 9 10.32 -1.44 2.33
N LYS A 10 11.60 -1.19 2.11
CA LYS A 10 12.39 -0.25 2.91
C LYS A 10 11.77 1.14 2.88
N LEU A 11 11.41 1.62 1.69
CA LEU A 11 10.77 2.92 1.51
C LEU A 11 9.44 3.03 2.28
N LEU A 12 8.58 2.02 2.21
CA LEU A 12 7.27 2.06 2.84
C LEU A 12 7.32 1.82 4.36
N GLU A 13 8.29 1.05 4.86
CA GLU A 13 8.51 0.86 6.31
C GLU A 13 9.16 2.10 6.94
N GLU A 14 10.00 2.85 6.21
CA GLU A 14 10.68 4.05 6.71
C GLU A 14 9.95 5.37 6.37
N SER A 15 8.87 5.35 5.58
CA SER A 15 8.16 6.56 5.18
C SER A 15 7.41 7.19 6.37
N PRO A 16 7.69 8.47 6.71
CA PRO A 16 6.93 9.18 7.75
C PRO A 16 5.54 9.63 7.28
N LYS A 17 5.18 9.37 6.02
CA LYS A 17 3.90 9.81 5.40
C LYS A 17 2.96 8.65 5.11
N VAL A 18 3.48 7.44 4.91
CA VAL A 18 2.70 6.24 4.63
C VAL A 18 2.80 5.31 5.84
N PHE A 19 1.80 5.40 6.72
CA PHE A 19 1.67 4.52 7.88
C PHE A 19 0.91 3.25 7.49
N ALA A 20 1.62 2.30 6.88
CA ALA A 20 1.06 1.00 6.53
C ALA A 20 1.08 0.06 7.75
N ASP A 21 -0.05 -0.60 8.04
CA ASP A 21 -0.10 -1.63 9.09
C ASP A 21 0.58 -2.93 8.63
N LYS A 22 0.45 -3.25 7.34
CA LYS A 22 0.97 -4.50 6.78
C LYS A 22 1.37 -4.33 5.33
N VAL A 23 2.59 -4.74 5.02
CA VAL A 23 3.12 -4.84 3.65
C VAL A 23 3.31 -6.30 3.30
N THR A 24 2.65 -6.80 2.26
CA THR A 24 2.71 -8.20 1.83
C THR A 24 3.27 -8.30 0.41
N PHE A 25 4.26 -9.17 0.23
CA PHE A 25 4.92 -9.38 -1.07
C PHE A 25 4.35 -10.63 -1.73
N LYS A 26 3.82 -10.45 -2.94
CA LYS A 26 3.26 -11.54 -3.74
C LYS A 26 4.33 -12.17 -4.62
N ARG A 27 4.07 -13.40 -5.05
CA ARG A 27 4.98 -14.20 -5.90
C ARG A 27 5.11 -13.65 -7.32
N ASP A 28 4.07 -12.97 -7.81
CA ASP A 28 4.01 -12.29 -9.12
C ASP A 28 4.83 -10.98 -9.17
N GLY A 29 5.37 -10.53 -8.05
CA GLY A 29 6.13 -9.28 -7.95
C GLY A 29 5.34 -8.13 -7.32
N ALA A 30 4.01 -8.24 -7.19
CA ALA A 30 3.17 -7.21 -6.61
C ALA A 30 3.42 -7.05 -5.09
N VAL A 31 3.17 -5.84 -4.58
CA VAL A 31 3.26 -5.49 -3.16
C VAL A 31 1.92 -4.94 -2.70
N GLU A 32 1.27 -5.65 -1.78
CA GLU A 32 0.04 -5.19 -1.13
C GLU A 32 0.38 -4.36 0.11
N VAL A 33 -0.05 -3.11 0.12
CA VAL A 33 0.16 -2.17 1.22
C VAL A 33 -1.18 -1.91 1.89
N ARG A 34 -1.37 -2.44 3.10
CA ARG A 34 -2.65 -2.42 3.82
C ARG A 34 -2.65 -1.41 4.95
N ARG A 35 -3.79 -0.75 5.11
CA ARG A 35 -4.09 0.11 6.25
C ARG A 35 -5.51 -0.15 6.74
N SER A 36 -5.64 -0.51 8.01
CA SER A 36 -6.88 -0.96 8.64
C SER A 36 -7.83 0.21 8.90
N TYR A 37 -9.15 -0.02 8.83
CA TYR A 37 -10.20 0.98 9.11
C TYR A 37 -10.36 1.30 10.59
N PHE A 38 -9.29 1.49 11.35
CA PHE A 38 -9.44 1.88 12.76
C PHE A 38 -10.16 3.23 12.89
N TYR A 39 -9.94 4.15 11.94
CA TYR A 39 -10.64 5.42 11.82
C TYR A 39 -10.60 5.90 10.36
N THR A 40 -11.74 6.00 9.68
CA THR A 40 -11.82 6.26 8.23
C THR A 40 -12.04 7.72 7.85
N PHE A 41 -11.88 8.66 8.78
CA PHE A 41 -12.38 10.04 8.69
C PHE A 41 -12.00 10.75 7.38
N GLY A 42 -12.89 10.67 6.39
CA GLY A 42 -12.72 11.24 5.05
C GLY A 42 -11.68 10.54 4.16
N GLU A 43 -11.15 9.37 4.54
CA GLU A 43 -10.13 8.66 3.75
C GLU A 43 -10.75 7.50 2.96
N THR A 44 -10.43 7.43 1.67
CA THR A 44 -10.87 6.37 0.77
C THR A 44 -9.71 5.44 0.38
N ALA A 45 -10.03 4.31 -0.26
CA ALA A 45 -9.01 3.44 -0.83
C ALA A 45 -8.18 4.15 -1.92
N GLU A 46 -8.80 5.08 -2.63
CA GLU A 46 -8.15 5.90 -3.66
C GLU A 46 -7.18 6.90 -3.04
N ASP A 47 -7.59 7.62 -1.99
CA ASP A 47 -6.68 8.50 -1.23
C ASP A 47 -5.47 7.74 -0.71
N TRP A 48 -5.69 6.51 -0.23
CA TRP A 48 -4.60 5.65 0.23
C TRP A 48 -3.65 5.27 -0.91
N ALA A 49 -4.17 4.84 -2.05
CA ALA A 49 -3.35 4.52 -3.22
C ALA A 49 -2.57 5.72 -3.74
N VAL A 50 -3.19 6.92 -3.76
CA VAL A 50 -2.54 8.18 -4.16
C VAL A 50 -1.37 8.51 -3.25
N LYS A 51 -1.51 8.34 -1.92
CA LYS A 51 -0.41 8.55 -0.95
C LYS A 51 0.75 7.60 -1.19
N VAL A 52 0.45 6.31 -1.39
CA VAL A 52 1.47 5.29 -1.68
C VAL A 52 2.18 5.59 -3.01
N ALA A 53 1.42 5.95 -4.05
CA ALA A 53 1.97 6.32 -5.36
C ALA A 53 2.85 7.57 -5.29
N ALA A 54 2.45 8.58 -4.50
CA ALA A 54 3.22 9.82 -4.33
C ALA A 54 4.59 9.55 -3.70
N GLU A 55 4.67 8.69 -2.67
CA GLU A 55 5.93 8.31 -2.05
C GLU A 55 6.81 7.48 -2.99
N LEU A 56 6.24 6.52 -3.72
CA LEU A 56 6.98 5.75 -4.72
C LEU A 56 7.56 6.65 -5.82
N LYS A 57 6.78 7.61 -6.30
CA LYS A 57 7.22 8.61 -7.28
C LYS A 57 8.32 9.51 -6.73
N ALA A 58 8.20 9.95 -5.47
CA ALA A 58 9.22 10.77 -4.82
C ALA A 58 10.56 10.02 -4.67
N ALA A 59 10.51 8.69 -4.51
CA ALA A 59 11.69 7.82 -4.50
C ALA A 59 12.19 7.42 -5.90
N GLY A 60 11.57 7.90 -6.98
CA GLY A 60 11.94 7.56 -8.36
C GLY A 60 11.58 6.14 -8.79
N ILE A 61 10.66 5.47 -8.08
CA ILE A 61 10.24 4.10 -8.38
C ILE A 61 9.06 4.14 -9.34
N ALA A 62 9.26 3.60 -10.55
CA ALA A 62 8.18 3.40 -11.51
C ALA A 62 7.33 2.19 -11.09
N ALA A 63 6.10 2.46 -10.65
CA ALA A 63 5.16 1.41 -10.29
C ALA A 63 3.73 1.83 -10.65
N GLN A 64 2.92 0.86 -11.02
CA GLN A 64 1.47 1.01 -11.08
C GLN A 64 0.90 0.77 -9.68
N VAL A 65 -0.01 1.63 -9.23
CA VAL A 65 -0.66 1.52 -7.93
C VAL A 65 -2.17 1.47 -8.11
N ASP A 66 -2.77 0.35 -7.72
CA ASP A 66 -4.21 0.14 -7.81
C ASP A 66 -4.85 0.21 -6.41
N ALA A 67 -5.97 0.91 -6.29
CA ALA A 67 -6.74 1.03 -5.06
C ALA A 67 -7.71 -0.14 -4.91
N ARG A 68 -7.76 -0.74 -3.73
CA ARG A 68 -8.74 -1.78 -3.38
C ARG A 68 -9.31 -1.55 -2.00
N ASN A 69 -10.64 -1.61 -1.91
CA ASN A 69 -11.37 -1.45 -0.67
C ASN A 69 -11.86 -2.82 -0.19
N GLU A 70 -11.27 -3.35 0.88
CA GLU A 70 -11.66 -4.65 1.44
C GLU A 70 -12.50 -4.43 2.69
N PHE A 71 -13.82 -4.40 2.51
CA PHE A 71 -14.77 -4.31 3.62
C PHE A 71 -15.23 -5.70 4.07
N ALA A 72 -15.15 -5.97 5.37
CA ALA A 72 -15.70 -7.15 6.01
C ALA A 72 -16.69 -6.76 7.12
N GLN A 73 -17.87 -7.38 7.14
CA GLN A 73 -18.87 -7.13 8.17
C GLN A 73 -18.43 -7.72 9.52
N TRP A 74 -17.83 -8.91 9.52
CA TRP A 74 -17.23 -9.56 10.68
C TRP A 74 -16.31 -10.72 10.24
N PRO A 75 -15.16 -10.97 10.92
CA PRO A 75 -14.53 -10.11 11.91
C PRO A 75 -14.12 -8.75 11.29
N LYS A 76 -13.86 -7.74 12.13
CA LYS A 76 -13.59 -6.34 11.74
C LYS A 76 -12.19 -6.18 11.13
N GLN A 77 -11.93 -6.90 10.04
CA GLN A 77 -10.69 -6.90 9.27
C GLN A 77 -10.83 -6.05 8.02
N SER A 78 -11.55 -4.95 8.11
CA SER A 78 -11.77 -4.08 6.97
C SER A 78 -10.56 -3.15 6.79
N TYR A 79 -10.00 -3.06 5.59
CA TYR A 79 -8.79 -2.30 5.30
C TYR A 79 -8.77 -1.73 3.88
N TRP A 80 -8.06 -0.61 3.71
CA TRP A 80 -7.68 -0.11 2.40
C TRP A 80 -6.41 -0.83 1.98
N CYS A 81 -6.35 -1.19 0.70
CA CYS A 81 -5.21 -1.86 0.11
C CYS A 81 -4.75 -1.09 -1.12
N ALA A 82 -3.48 -0.73 -1.15
CA ALA A 82 -2.82 -0.27 -2.37
C ALA A 82 -2.02 -1.45 -2.93
N ILE A 83 -2.29 -1.85 -4.17
CA ILE A 83 -1.57 -2.91 -4.86
C ILE A 83 -0.53 -2.24 -5.75
N VAL A 84 0.74 -2.44 -5.42
CA VAL A 84 1.87 -1.85 -6.14
C VAL A 84 2.46 -2.89 -7.06
N THR A 85 2.39 -2.66 -8.37
CA THR A 85 3.02 -3.48 -9.39
C THR A 85 4.22 -2.73 -9.96
N PRO A 86 5.46 -3.14 -9.63
CA PRO A 86 6.66 -2.51 -10.18
C PRO A 86 6.72 -2.72 -11.70
N ARG A 87 7.11 -1.68 -12.45
CA ARG A 87 7.30 -1.72 -13.91
C ARG A 87 8.79 -1.73 -14.27
#